data_AF-A0A2M7T6M2-F1
#
_entry.id   AF-A0A2M7T6M2-F1
#
_cell.length_a   1.000
_cell.length_b   1.000
_cell.length_c   1.000
_cell.angle_alpha   90.00
_cell.angle_beta   90.00
_cell.angle_gamma   90.00
#
_symmetry.space_group_name_H-M   'P 1'
#
loop_
_entity.id
_entity.type
_entity.pdbx_description
1 polymer ?
#
loop_
_entity_poly.entity_id
_entity_poly.type
_entity_poly.pdbx_seq_one_letter_code
_entity_poly.pdbx_strand_id
1 'polypeptide(L)'
;MQKYGFVFTFQLANNFFLEFPDAEIRIPQPDGKYLFISILGRNPNTNRQELRLNGKSFNTAEEAYGYAKNVTIALILCCARLHAGIDLVANMPPFKSYNKEENAKDAYRINISEIEDKQDLERIHAAGCEEGIIQRVFESGHIVVYESGIPTFYTPGWHVRPIHGSANDKKFGIELNHAFSMNASISDKEALAFDLYFTSHFEDSTQARFLILTTAIESILEQKEAPRKTIQFIEQLKDLSDKSDLGLEQIASLKNGLGRLKRESIKQTGRRLASERLKDQRYDEKSASNFFAYCYDIRSQLVHNGKADDRNDLGRLVYELDRFVSDLLLSGIEPKYRSISTETREFEASSGDDQL
;
A
#
# COMPACT_ATOMS: atom_id res chain seq x y z
N MET A 1 19.24 -25.64 13.66
CA MET A 1 19.49 -24.51 12.74
C MET A 1 18.46 -23.45 13.06
N GLN A 2 18.91 -22.24 13.41
CA GLN A 2 18.04 -21.12 13.75
C GLN A 2 17.13 -20.83 12.56
N LYS A 3 15.85 -20.67 12.81
CA LYS A 3 14.86 -20.33 11.79
C LYS A 3 14.24 -19.00 12.15
N TYR A 4 13.70 -18.28 11.20
CA TYR A 4 12.99 -17.03 11.42
C TYR A 4 11.56 -17.15 10.88
N GLY A 5 10.67 -16.33 11.40
CA GLY A 5 9.30 -16.17 10.95
C GLY A 5 8.88 -14.72 11.01
N PHE A 6 7.73 -14.42 10.43
CA PHE A 6 7.09 -13.12 10.54
C PHE A 6 5.60 -13.26 10.79
N VAL A 7 5.02 -12.23 11.38
CA VAL A 7 3.57 -12.09 11.56
C VAL A 7 3.18 -10.64 11.31
N PHE A 8 2.03 -10.43 10.68
CA PHE A 8 1.35 -9.16 10.73
C PHE A 8 -0.16 -9.36 10.69
N THR A 9 -0.87 -8.38 11.23
CA THR A 9 -2.33 -8.34 11.31
C THR A 9 -2.84 -7.24 10.40
N PHE A 10 -4.01 -7.44 9.80
CA PHE A 10 -4.67 -6.40 9.01
C PHE A 10 -6.19 -6.51 9.15
N GLN A 11 -6.86 -5.40 8.86
CA GLN A 11 -8.32 -5.35 8.77
C GLN A 11 -8.78 -5.08 7.35
N LEU A 12 -9.96 -5.61 7.01
CA LEU A 12 -10.64 -5.29 5.76
C LEU A 12 -11.82 -4.35 6.05
N ALA A 13 -12.12 -3.46 5.10
CA ALA A 13 -13.24 -2.54 5.19
C ALA A 13 -14.59 -3.29 5.25
N ASN A 14 -15.61 -2.63 5.81
CA ASN A 14 -16.90 -3.23 6.17
C ASN A 14 -17.70 -3.82 5.01
N ASN A 15 -17.30 -3.57 3.76
CA ASN A 15 -17.91 -4.08 2.54
C ASN A 15 -17.19 -5.33 2.00
N PHE A 16 -16.12 -5.80 2.63
CA PHE A 16 -15.32 -6.92 2.17
C PHE A 16 -15.07 -7.91 3.30
N PHE A 17 -15.64 -9.11 3.16
CA PHE A 17 -15.50 -10.20 4.13
C PHE A 17 -14.98 -11.45 3.44
N LEU A 18 -14.12 -12.15 4.16
CA LEU A 18 -13.60 -13.45 3.81
C LEU A 18 -14.24 -14.49 4.74
N GLU A 19 -14.75 -15.59 4.20
CA GLU A 19 -15.47 -16.60 5.01
C GLU A 19 -14.62 -17.84 5.30
N PHE A 20 -13.34 -17.82 4.90
CA PHE A 20 -12.39 -18.93 4.95
C PHE A 20 -12.42 -19.71 6.27
N PRO A 21 -13.01 -20.91 6.28
CA PRO A 21 -12.96 -21.75 7.46
C PRO A 21 -11.61 -22.45 7.60
N ASP A 22 -11.00 -22.80 6.46
CA ASP A 22 -9.79 -23.62 6.33
C ASP A 22 -8.93 -23.24 5.11
N ALA A 23 -9.13 -22.07 4.50
CA ALA A 23 -8.44 -21.78 3.23
C ALA A 23 -6.97 -21.41 3.45
N GLU A 24 -6.10 -22.31 3.04
CA GLU A 24 -4.71 -22.03 2.75
C GLU A 24 -4.65 -21.10 1.53
N ILE A 25 -4.40 -19.81 1.77
CA ILE A 25 -3.97 -18.94 0.67
C ILE A 25 -2.54 -19.33 0.35
N ARG A 26 -2.39 -20.09 -0.75
CA ARG A 26 -1.14 -20.71 -1.15
C ARG A 26 -0.14 -19.72 -1.75
N ILE A 27 0.49 -18.91 -0.90
CA ILE A 27 1.67 -18.14 -1.29
C ILE A 27 2.91 -19.00 -1.02
N PRO A 28 3.70 -19.37 -2.04
CA PRO A 28 4.81 -20.31 -1.88
C PRO A 28 5.96 -19.70 -1.07
N GLN A 29 6.38 -20.41 -0.03
CA GLN A 29 7.54 -20.09 0.79
C GLN A 29 8.82 -20.73 0.21
N PRO A 30 10.02 -20.23 0.56
CA PRO A 30 11.29 -20.79 0.07
C PRO A 30 11.51 -22.27 0.41
N ASP A 31 10.89 -22.77 1.47
CA ASP A 31 11.00 -24.17 1.92
C ASP A 31 9.94 -25.10 1.29
N GLY A 32 9.19 -24.61 0.29
CA GLY A 32 8.13 -25.36 -0.38
C GLY A 32 6.79 -25.39 0.37
N LYS A 33 6.70 -24.74 1.54
CA LYS A 33 5.43 -24.57 2.26
C LYS A 33 4.64 -23.37 1.72
N TYR A 34 3.50 -23.11 2.35
CA TYR A 34 2.61 -22.01 2.01
C TYR A 34 2.39 -21.10 3.22
N LEU A 35 2.14 -19.82 2.96
CA LEU A 35 1.62 -18.92 3.98
C LEU A 35 0.20 -19.29 4.37
N PHE A 36 -0.17 -18.96 5.60
CA PHE A 36 -1.52 -19.13 6.12
C PHE A 36 -2.07 -17.77 6.52
N ILE A 37 -3.28 -17.47 6.06
CA ILE A 37 -4.08 -16.36 6.55
C ILE A 37 -5.13 -16.94 7.49
N SER A 38 -5.16 -16.45 8.73
CA SER A 38 -6.11 -16.84 9.76
C SER A 38 -7.05 -15.69 10.08
N ILE A 39 -8.34 -15.97 10.18
CA ILE A 39 -9.33 -14.99 10.66
C ILE A 39 -9.26 -14.97 12.19
N LEU A 40 -8.95 -13.81 12.79
CA LEU A 40 -8.91 -13.65 14.25
C LEU A 40 -10.29 -13.35 14.85
N GLY A 41 -11.23 -12.93 14.02
CA GLY A 41 -12.59 -12.60 14.40
C GLY A 41 -13.02 -11.26 13.83
N ARG A 42 -13.96 -10.61 14.53
CA ARG A 42 -14.36 -9.24 14.24
C ARG A 42 -13.95 -8.33 15.38
N ASN A 43 -13.42 -7.17 15.04
CA ASN A 43 -13.19 -6.13 16.03
C ASN A 43 -14.56 -5.64 16.55
N PRO A 44 -14.83 -5.71 17.87
CA PRO A 44 -16.15 -5.39 18.41
C PRO A 44 -16.52 -3.91 18.26
N ASN A 45 -15.53 -3.03 18.16
CA ASN A 45 -15.76 -1.58 18.05
C ASN A 45 -16.04 -1.14 16.62
N THR A 46 -15.43 -1.81 15.64
CA THR A 46 -15.53 -1.41 14.22
C THR A 46 -16.36 -2.39 13.38
N ASN A 47 -16.68 -3.57 13.92
CA ASN A 47 -17.27 -4.72 13.20
C ASN A 47 -16.44 -5.18 11.98
N ARG A 48 -15.18 -4.76 11.89
CA ARG A 48 -14.26 -5.11 10.81
C ARG A 48 -13.67 -6.49 11.05
N GLN A 49 -13.46 -7.22 9.96
CA GLN A 49 -12.78 -8.50 10.02
C GLN A 49 -11.30 -8.29 10.27
N GLU A 50 -10.76 -8.96 11.28
CA GLU A 50 -9.33 -8.96 11.60
C GLU A 50 -8.70 -10.25 11.11
N LEU A 51 -7.63 -10.12 10.33
CA LEU A 51 -6.91 -11.24 9.72
C LEU A 51 -5.45 -11.19 10.13
N ARG A 52 -4.84 -12.37 10.24
CA ARG A 52 -3.42 -12.55 10.55
C ARG A 52 -2.75 -13.37 9.48
N LEU A 53 -1.60 -12.92 9.03
CA LEU A 53 -0.74 -13.69 8.14
C LEU A 53 0.53 -14.09 8.88
N ASN A 54 0.91 -15.37 8.79
CA ASN A 54 2.11 -15.91 9.42
C ASN A 54 2.98 -16.62 8.39
N GLY A 55 4.26 -16.24 8.34
CA GLY A 55 5.30 -16.96 7.60
C GLY A 55 6.36 -17.50 8.54
N LYS A 56 6.90 -18.68 8.25
CA LYS A 56 7.94 -19.35 9.06
C LYS A 56 9.04 -19.94 8.19
N SER A 57 10.07 -20.47 8.86
CA SER A 57 11.11 -21.33 8.29
C SER A 57 12.17 -20.64 7.41
N PHE A 58 12.32 -19.31 7.54
CA PHE A 58 13.38 -18.54 6.89
C PHE A 58 14.73 -18.79 7.57
N ASN A 59 15.83 -18.69 6.82
CA ASN A 59 17.18 -18.95 7.34
C ASN A 59 17.77 -17.71 8.02
N THR A 60 17.36 -16.51 7.62
CA THR A 60 17.77 -15.25 8.25
C THR A 60 16.58 -14.33 8.49
N ALA A 61 16.77 -13.33 9.35
CA ALA A 61 15.74 -12.34 9.64
C ALA A 61 15.51 -11.41 8.44
N GLU A 62 16.55 -11.10 7.67
CA GLU A 62 16.50 -10.29 6.46
C GLU A 62 15.69 -11.00 5.36
N GLU A 63 15.84 -12.33 5.26
CA GLU A 63 15.04 -13.16 4.35
C GLU A 63 13.55 -13.11 4.75
N ALA A 64 13.25 -13.28 6.04
CA ALA A 64 11.89 -13.18 6.56
C ALA A 64 11.27 -11.79 6.34
N TYR A 65 12.03 -10.73 6.60
CA TYR A 65 11.60 -9.34 6.41
C TYR A 65 11.35 -9.00 4.94
N GLY A 66 12.29 -9.35 4.05
CA GLY A 66 12.15 -9.14 2.62
C GLY A 66 10.94 -9.87 2.05
N TYR A 67 10.69 -11.10 2.51
CA TYR A 67 9.51 -11.86 2.13
C TYR A 67 8.22 -11.22 2.66
N ALA A 68 8.18 -10.81 3.93
CA ALA A 68 7.03 -10.12 4.53
C ALA A 68 6.68 -8.81 3.80
N LYS A 69 7.70 -8.04 3.39
CA LYS A 69 7.52 -6.83 2.58
C LYS A 69 6.90 -7.14 1.22
N ASN A 70 7.37 -8.20 0.55
CA ASN A 70 6.78 -8.62 -0.74
C ASN A 70 5.31 -9.06 -0.59
N VAL A 71 5.00 -9.81 0.46
CA VAL A 71 3.61 -10.21 0.77
C VAL A 71 2.72 -8.99 1.06
N THR A 72 3.24 -8.01 1.77
CA THR A 72 2.52 -6.76 2.06
C THR A 72 2.19 -6.00 0.78
N ILE A 73 3.17 -5.84 -0.11
CA ILE A 73 2.93 -5.23 -1.43
C ILE A 73 1.90 -6.04 -2.22
N ALA A 74 2.00 -7.37 -2.21
CA ALA A 74 1.03 -8.23 -2.87
C ALA A 74 -0.39 -8.05 -2.33
N LEU A 75 -0.56 -7.90 -1.01
CA LEU A 75 -1.85 -7.61 -0.38
C LEU A 75 -2.40 -6.24 -0.80
N ILE A 76 -1.57 -5.20 -0.82
CA ILE A 76 -1.94 -3.86 -1.31
C ILE A 76 -2.47 -3.96 -2.74
N LEU A 77 -1.73 -4.59 -3.64
CA LEU A 77 -2.14 -4.72 -5.05
C LEU A 77 -3.39 -5.57 -5.22
N CYS A 78 -3.52 -6.66 -4.45
CA CYS A 78 -4.71 -7.50 -4.42
C CYS A 78 -5.94 -6.70 -3.99
N CYS A 79 -5.85 -6.00 -2.86
CA CYS A 79 -6.95 -5.23 -2.30
C CYS A 79 -7.34 -4.05 -3.21
N ALA A 80 -6.37 -3.40 -3.86
CA ALA A 80 -6.64 -2.39 -4.87
C ALA A 80 -7.46 -2.95 -6.05
N ARG A 81 -7.05 -4.10 -6.64
CA ARG A 81 -7.79 -4.77 -7.73
C ARG A 81 -9.20 -5.21 -7.34
N LEU A 82 -9.40 -5.50 -6.06
CA LEU A 82 -10.68 -5.93 -5.52
C LEU A 82 -11.54 -4.76 -5.03
N HIS A 83 -11.03 -3.53 -5.08
CA HIS A 83 -11.67 -2.35 -4.49
C HIS A 83 -12.04 -2.59 -3.01
N ALA A 84 -11.14 -3.26 -2.30
CA ALA A 84 -11.26 -3.57 -0.88
C ALA A 84 -10.33 -2.67 -0.08
N GLY A 85 -10.88 -1.94 0.90
CA GLY A 85 -10.07 -1.24 1.89
C GLY A 85 -9.27 -2.22 2.74
N ILE A 86 -7.97 -1.97 2.91
CA ILE A 86 -7.10 -2.70 3.83
C ILE A 86 -6.45 -1.74 4.82
N ASP A 87 -6.46 -2.10 6.10
CA ASP A 87 -5.74 -1.40 7.15
C ASP A 87 -4.65 -2.33 7.71
N LEU A 88 -3.40 -2.03 7.36
CA LEU A 88 -2.23 -2.77 7.82
C LEU A 88 -1.80 -2.38 9.25
N VAL A 89 -2.39 -1.34 9.82
CA VAL A 89 -2.03 -0.79 11.15
C VAL A 89 -2.88 -1.41 12.27
N ALA A 90 -3.84 -2.27 11.93
CA ALA A 90 -4.78 -2.84 12.87
C ALA A 90 -4.11 -3.71 13.95
N ASN A 91 -3.82 -3.06 15.09
CA ASN A 91 -3.46 -3.66 16.37
C ASN A 91 -2.35 -4.71 16.27
N MET A 92 -1.09 -4.26 16.33
CA MET A 92 -0.16 -5.08 17.08
C MET A 92 -0.77 -5.26 18.48
N PRO A 93 -1.06 -6.48 18.95
CA PRO A 93 -1.30 -6.64 20.37
C PRO A 93 -0.10 -5.97 21.05
N PRO A 94 -0.28 -5.17 22.11
CA PRO A 94 0.86 -4.80 22.92
C PRO A 94 1.56 -6.12 23.17
N PHE A 95 2.84 -6.24 22.77
CA PHE A 95 3.66 -7.30 23.28
C PHE A 95 3.43 -7.22 24.77
N LYS A 96 2.61 -8.11 25.32
CA LYS A 96 2.54 -8.30 26.76
C LYS A 96 3.94 -8.80 27.01
N SER A 97 4.84 -7.88 27.36
CA SER A 97 6.05 -8.23 28.06
C SER A 97 5.56 -9.21 29.10
N TYR A 98 6.04 -10.44 29.00
CA TYR A 98 5.68 -11.45 29.95
C TYR A 98 6.28 -10.95 31.25
N ASN A 99 5.51 -10.17 32.01
CA ASN A 99 5.88 -9.63 33.31
C ASN A 99 5.92 -10.83 34.26
N LYS A 100 7.01 -11.57 34.23
CA LYS A 100 7.63 -12.01 35.46
C LYS A 100 8.52 -10.84 35.89
N GLU A 101 8.08 -10.14 36.92
CA GLU A 101 8.57 -8.88 37.48
C GLU A 101 10.05 -8.84 37.93
N GLU A 102 10.96 -9.63 37.38
CA GLU A 102 12.37 -9.59 37.81
C GLU A 102 13.42 -9.25 36.74
N ASN A 103 13.16 -9.36 35.43
CA ASN A 103 14.22 -9.17 34.40
C ASN A 103 13.87 -8.23 33.23
N ALA A 104 13.00 -7.23 33.43
CA ALA A 104 12.55 -6.32 32.36
C ALA A 104 13.45 -5.06 32.18
N LYS A 105 14.78 -5.18 32.20
CA LYS A 105 15.67 -4.03 31.97
C LYS A 105 16.18 -3.86 30.53
N ASP A 106 16.12 -4.89 29.68
CA ASP A 106 16.87 -4.87 28.41
C ASP A 106 16.05 -5.18 27.15
N ALA A 107 14.76 -4.84 27.10
CA ALA A 107 13.98 -4.94 25.86
C ALA A 107 14.29 -3.74 24.93
N TYR A 108 15.28 -3.87 24.05
CA TYR A 108 15.60 -2.85 23.04
C TYR A 108 14.56 -2.87 21.91
N ARG A 109 13.86 -1.73 21.75
CA ARG A 109 13.14 -1.39 20.51
C ARG A 109 14.13 -0.74 19.57
N ILE A 110 14.30 -1.27 18.37
CA ILE A 110 15.19 -0.69 17.36
C ILE A 110 14.32 -0.26 16.18
N ASN A 111 14.33 1.04 15.87
CA ASN A 111 13.63 1.58 14.73
C ASN A 111 14.52 1.43 13.49
N ILE A 112 14.01 0.83 12.41
CA ILE A 112 14.80 0.50 11.22
C ILE A 112 15.37 1.77 10.54
N SER A 113 14.73 2.93 10.72
CA SER A 113 15.25 4.21 10.21
C SER A 113 16.58 4.64 10.83
N GLU A 114 17.03 3.98 11.90
CA GLU A 114 18.25 4.31 12.64
C GLU A 114 19.41 3.32 12.36
N ILE A 115 19.21 2.33 11.48
CA ILE A 115 20.25 1.38 11.08
C ILE A 115 20.85 1.86 9.75
N GLU A 116 21.95 2.60 9.83
CA GLU A 116 22.59 3.20 8.64
C GLU A 116 23.69 2.31 8.07
N ASP A 117 24.32 1.44 8.88
CA ASP A 117 25.44 0.62 8.41
C ASP A 117 25.63 -0.76 9.10
N LYS A 118 26.68 -1.47 8.67
CA LYS A 118 27.09 -2.79 9.18
C LYS A 118 27.65 -2.73 10.61
N GLN A 119 28.17 -1.60 11.07
CA GLN A 119 28.71 -1.42 12.42
C GLN A 119 27.60 -1.28 13.47
N ASP A 120 26.45 -0.69 13.11
CA ASP A 120 25.27 -0.68 13.97
C ASP A 120 24.77 -2.11 14.25
N LEU A 121 24.84 -2.99 13.25
CA LEU A 121 24.53 -4.42 13.39
C LEU A 121 25.52 -5.17 14.30
N GLU A 122 26.81 -4.81 14.27
CA GLU A 122 27.83 -5.40 15.14
C GLU A 122 27.68 -4.94 16.61
N ARG A 123 27.26 -3.68 16.84
CA ARG A 123 26.92 -3.18 18.18
C ARG A 123 25.70 -3.90 18.77
N ILE A 124 24.69 -4.20 17.96
CA ILE A 124 23.51 -4.99 18.36
C ILE A 124 23.93 -6.43 18.73
N HIS A 125 24.88 -7.02 18.01
CA HIS A 125 25.43 -8.34 18.32
C HIS A 125 26.21 -8.39 19.65
N ALA A 126 26.91 -7.30 20.00
CA ALA A 126 27.77 -7.23 21.17
C ALA A 126 26.99 -6.98 22.49
N ALA A 127 25.73 -6.55 22.41
CA ALA A 127 24.94 -6.13 23.57
C ALA A 127 24.40 -7.27 24.47
N GLY A 128 24.74 -8.54 24.20
CA GLY A 128 24.59 -9.64 25.17
C GLY A 128 23.16 -10.13 25.40
N CYS A 129 22.75 -11.17 24.68
CA CYS A 129 21.54 -11.93 25.00
C CYS A 129 21.88 -13.06 26.00
N GLU A 130 21.49 -12.92 27.26
CA GLU A 130 21.37 -14.06 28.18
C GLU A 130 20.21 -14.97 27.75
N GLU A 131 20.38 -16.28 27.99
CA GLU A 131 19.40 -17.32 27.63
C GLU A 131 18.01 -17.00 28.22
N GLY A 132 17.07 -16.63 27.34
CA GLY A 132 15.63 -16.60 27.68
C GLY A 132 14.85 -15.35 27.27
N ILE A 133 15.48 -14.31 26.72
CA ILE A 133 14.78 -13.07 26.37
C ILE A 133 14.95 -12.73 24.88
N ILE A 134 13.80 -12.51 24.23
CA ILE A 134 13.56 -12.13 22.83
C ILE A 134 14.58 -11.09 22.35
N GLN A 135 15.24 -11.27 21.20
CA GLN A 135 15.70 -10.12 20.40
C GLN A 135 16.22 -10.47 18.99
N ARG A 136 15.32 -10.35 18.01
CA ARG A 136 15.56 -9.64 16.74
C ARG A 136 14.21 -9.30 16.13
N VAL A 137 13.56 -8.32 16.73
CA VAL A 137 12.33 -7.75 16.19
C VAL A 137 12.77 -6.66 15.22
N PHE A 138 12.72 -6.97 13.92
CA PHE A 138 12.71 -5.94 12.90
C PHE A 138 11.29 -5.40 12.87
N GLU A 139 11.11 -4.17 13.36
CA GLU A 139 9.82 -3.48 13.40
C GLU A 139 9.84 -2.34 12.38
N SER A 140 9.11 -2.51 11.27
CA SER A 140 8.68 -1.38 10.44
C SER A 140 7.16 -1.32 10.42
N GLY A 141 6.60 -0.63 11.40
CA GLY A 141 5.16 -0.39 11.51
C GLY A 141 4.35 -1.66 11.83
N HIS A 142 4.13 -2.51 10.82
CA HIS A 142 3.20 -3.64 10.85
C HIS A 142 3.85 -5.02 10.74
N ILE A 143 5.12 -5.12 10.28
CA ILE A 143 5.82 -6.40 10.17
C ILE A 143 6.59 -6.68 11.45
N VAL A 144 6.36 -7.86 12.04
CA VAL A 144 7.15 -8.39 13.16
C VAL A 144 7.91 -9.62 12.68
N VAL A 145 9.25 -9.54 12.65
CA VAL A 145 10.12 -10.70 12.44
C VAL A 145 10.55 -11.28 13.79
N TYR A 146 10.60 -12.61 13.90
CA TYR A 146 10.96 -13.31 15.12
C TYR A 146 11.77 -14.58 14.84
N GLU A 147 12.50 -15.05 15.84
CA GLU A 147 13.25 -16.29 15.79
C GLU A 147 12.38 -17.51 16.16
N SER A 148 12.45 -18.56 15.36
CA SER A 148 11.76 -19.84 15.51
C SER A 148 12.49 -20.73 16.54
N GLY A 149 12.18 -20.46 17.80
CA GLY A 149 12.32 -21.35 18.97
C GLY A 149 11.27 -21.06 20.06
N ILE A 150 10.41 -20.07 19.79
CA ILE A 150 9.42 -19.50 20.71
C ILE A 150 8.09 -20.24 20.47
N PRO A 151 7.32 -20.57 21.53
CA PRO A 151 6.05 -21.26 21.37
C PRO A 151 5.16 -20.49 20.41
N THR A 152 4.62 -21.24 19.45
CA THR A 152 3.51 -20.87 18.58
C THR A 152 2.58 -19.92 19.32
N PHE A 153 2.39 -18.70 18.80
CA PHE A 153 1.34 -17.82 19.29
C PHE A 153 0.06 -18.64 19.31
N TYR A 154 -0.42 -18.99 20.51
CA TYR A 154 -1.63 -19.79 20.68
C TYR A 154 -2.76 -18.99 20.07
N THR A 155 -3.19 -19.37 18.87
CA THR A 155 -4.53 -19.07 18.40
C THR A 155 -5.43 -19.99 19.22
N PRO A 156 -6.34 -19.46 20.06
CA PRO A 156 -7.35 -20.30 20.69
C PRO A 156 -8.00 -21.13 19.57
N GLY A 157 -8.17 -22.43 19.78
CA GLY A 157 -8.84 -23.31 18.82
C GLY A 157 -10.31 -22.93 18.71
N TRP A 158 -10.63 -21.96 17.85
CA TRP A 158 -12.00 -21.72 17.45
C TRP A 158 -12.37 -22.89 16.55
N HIS A 159 -13.37 -23.69 16.95
CA HIS A 159 -13.90 -24.75 16.12
C HIS A 159 -14.57 -24.11 14.89
N VAL A 160 -13.84 -24.03 13.79
CA VAL A 160 -14.35 -23.49 12.54
C VAL A 160 -15.08 -24.62 11.82
N ARG A 161 -16.34 -24.39 11.46
CA ARG A 161 -17.09 -25.30 10.58
C ARG A 161 -16.80 -24.91 9.14
N PRO A 162 -16.51 -25.85 8.23
CA PRO A 162 -16.29 -25.55 6.83
C PRO A 162 -17.56 -24.99 6.18
N ILE A 163 -17.64 -23.67 6.07
CA ILE A 163 -18.58 -22.94 5.22
C ILE A 163 -17.96 -22.90 3.81
N HIS A 164 -18.74 -23.24 2.79
CA HIS A 164 -18.28 -23.19 1.40
C HIS A 164 -17.73 -21.79 1.10
N GLY A 165 -16.47 -21.71 0.65
CA GLY A 165 -15.80 -20.43 0.40
C GLY A 165 -16.62 -19.56 -0.55
N SER A 166 -16.76 -18.29 -0.19
CA SER A 166 -17.52 -17.30 -0.96
C SER A 166 -16.88 -17.04 -2.34
N ALA A 167 -17.58 -16.37 -3.27
CA ALA A 167 -16.96 -15.95 -4.52
C ALA A 167 -15.77 -14.99 -4.29
N ASN A 168 -15.80 -14.22 -3.20
CA ASN A 168 -14.74 -13.28 -2.83
C ASN A 168 -13.48 -14.02 -2.37
N ASP A 169 -13.65 -15.13 -1.67
CA ASP A 169 -12.57 -15.97 -1.15
C ASP A 169 -11.66 -16.49 -2.27
N LYS A 170 -12.26 -17.08 -3.31
CA LYS A 170 -11.52 -17.60 -4.47
C LYS A 170 -10.85 -16.46 -5.24
N LYS A 171 -11.57 -15.35 -5.45
CA LYS A 171 -11.04 -14.18 -6.17
C LYS A 171 -9.86 -13.58 -5.42
N PHE A 172 -9.95 -13.46 -4.09
CA PHE A 172 -8.87 -12.96 -3.24
C PHE A 172 -7.61 -13.82 -3.33
N GLY A 173 -7.74 -15.15 -3.21
CA GLY A 173 -6.60 -16.06 -3.34
C GLY A 173 -5.91 -15.98 -4.70
N ILE A 174 -6.68 -15.91 -5.79
CA ILE A 174 -6.16 -15.76 -7.16
C ILE A 174 -5.42 -14.43 -7.31
N GLU A 175 -6.06 -13.32 -6.93
CA GLU A 175 -5.47 -11.98 -7.08
C GLU A 175 -4.23 -11.78 -6.21
N LEU A 176 -4.22 -12.34 -5.01
CA LEU A 176 -3.07 -12.27 -4.10
C LEU A 176 -1.89 -13.07 -4.63
N ASN A 177 -2.11 -14.28 -5.15
CA ASN A 177 -1.05 -15.07 -5.77
C ASN A 177 -0.51 -14.39 -7.04
N HIS A 178 -1.40 -13.83 -7.86
CA HIS A 178 -1.00 -13.06 -9.03
C HIS A 178 -0.16 -11.83 -8.63
N ALA A 179 -0.64 -11.03 -7.67
CA ALA A 179 0.10 -9.88 -7.14
C ALA A 179 1.46 -10.26 -6.55
N PHE A 180 1.54 -11.38 -5.83
CA PHE A 180 2.78 -11.87 -5.26
C PHE A 180 3.77 -12.31 -6.33
N SER A 181 3.30 -12.95 -7.40
CA SER A 181 4.14 -13.39 -8.53
C SER A 181 4.76 -12.23 -9.31
N MET A 182 4.14 -11.04 -9.28
CA MET A 182 4.69 -9.83 -9.90
C MET A 182 5.97 -9.35 -9.21
N ASN A 183 6.18 -9.72 -7.92
CA ASN A 183 7.32 -9.31 -7.11
C ASN A 183 7.57 -7.79 -7.22
N ALA A 184 6.49 -7.02 -7.22
CA ALA A 184 6.51 -5.60 -7.54
C ALA A 184 7.24 -4.79 -6.47
N SER A 185 7.66 -3.58 -6.84
CA SER A 185 8.03 -2.55 -5.87
C SER A 185 7.15 -1.34 -6.02
N ILE A 186 6.87 -0.70 -4.89
CA ILE A 186 6.18 0.60 -4.82
C ILE A 186 7.17 1.64 -4.31
N SER A 187 7.12 2.84 -4.88
CA SER A 187 7.82 4.03 -4.38
C SER A 187 7.12 4.61 -3.15
N ASP A 188 7.79 5.53 -2.43
CA ASP A 188 7.21 6.18 -1.25
C ASP A 188 5.95 7.00 -1.58
N LYS A 189 5.92 7.64 -2.77
CA LYS A 189 4.74 8.35 -3.25
C LYS A 189 3.57 7.40 -3.50
N GLU A 190 3.84 6.24 -4.09
CA GLU A 190 2.81 5.22 -4.35
C GLU A 190 2.33 4.58 -3.04
N ALA A 191 3.24 4.32 -2.08
CA ALA A 191 2.86 3.85 -0.75
C ALA A 191 1.88 4.83 -0.08
N LEU A 192 2.22 6.13 -0.05
CA LEU A 192 1.31 7.16 0.48
C LEU A 192 -0.03 7.20 -0.28
N ALA A 193 0.01 7.02 -1.60
CA ALA A 193 -1.21 7.02 -2.41
C ALA A 193 -2.12 5.82 -2.13
N PHE A 194 -1.54 4.63 -1.95
CA PHE A 194 -2.28 3.45 -1.51
C PHE A 194 -2.84 3.63 -0.11
N ASP A 195 -2.06 4.18 0.83
CA ASP A 195 -2.52 4.45 2.18
C ASP A 195 -3.72 5.39 2.18
N LEU A 196 -3.66 6.50 1.43
CA LEU A 196 -4.80 7.41 1.25
C LEU A 196 -5.98 6.71 0.57
N TYR A 197 -5.73 5.95 -0.50
CA TYR A 197 -6.77 5.21 -1.20
C TYR A 197 -7.50 4.25 -0.24
N PHE A 198 -6.80 3.43 0.54
CA PHE A 198 -7.43 2.53 1.50
C PHE A 198 -8.08 3.25 2.67
N THR A 199 -7.47 4.34 3.17
CA THR A 199 -8.09 5.19 4.19
C THR A 199 -9.48 5.67 3.73
N SER A 200 -9.63 5.97 2.45
CA SER A 200 -10.92 6.39 1.88
C SER A 200 -12.03 5.34 2.00
N HIS A 201 -11.69 4.04 2.07
CA HIS A 201 -12.66 2.94 2.26
C HIS A 201 -13.16 2.83 3.71
N PHE A 202 -12.48 3.48 4.65
CA PHE A 202 -12.85 3.54 6.06
C PHE A 202 -13.49 4.88 6.45
N GLU A 203 -13.66 5.79 5.49
CA GLU A 203 -14.27 7.10 5.68
C GLU A 203 -15.75 7.08 5.31
N ASP A 204 -16.61 7.41 6.27
CA ASP A 204 -18.06 7.37 6.10
C ASP A 204 -18.60 8.62 5.39
N SER A 205 -17.94 9.78 5.53
CA SER A 205 -18.36 11.02 4.87
C SER A 205 -18.02 10.98 3.39
N THR A 206 -19.04 11.03 2.52
CA THR A 206 -18.85 11.05 1.06
C THR A 206 -17.94 12.20 0.60
N GLN A 207 -18.04 13.37 1.23
CA GLN A 207 -17.18 14.52 0.92
C GLN A 207 -15.72 14.27 1.34
N ALA A 208 -15.50 13.77 2.56
CA ALA A 208 -14.16 13.47 3.03
C ALA A 208 -13.52 12.36 2.19
N ARG A 209 -14.26 11.29 1.90
CA ARG A 209 -13.83 10.20 1.02
C ARG A 209 -13.43 10.72 -0.36
N PHE A 210 -14.24 11.60 -0.95
CA PHE A 210 -13.91 12.24 -2.23
C PHE A 210 -12.60 13.02 -2.17
N LEU A 211 -12.42 13.85 -1.12
CA LEU A 211 -11.19 14.62 -0.93
C LEU A 211 -9.97 13.70 -0.78
N ILE A 212 -10.06 12.68 0.07
CA ILE A 212 -8.97 11.70 0.29
C ILE A 212 -8.59 11.01 -1.03
N LEU A 213 -9.56 10.55 -1.83
CA LEU A 213 -9.31 9.93 -3.14
C LEU A 213 -8.59 10.90 -4.09
N THR A 214 -8.99 12.17 -4.13
CA THR A 214 -8.28 13.16 -4.95
C THR A 214 -6.87 13.44 -4.43
N THR A 215 -6.66 13.46 -3.12
CA THR A 215 -5.32 13.61 -2.52
C THR A 215 -4.42 12.42 -2.81
N ALA A 216 -4.97 11.20 -2.87
CA ALA A 216 -4.24 10.01 -3.31
C ALA A 216 -3.69 10.16 -4.75
N ILE A 217 -4.44 10.83 -5.64
CA ILE A 217 -3.94 11.15 -6.98
C ILE A 217 -2.87 12.25 -6.90
N GLU A 218 -3.10 13.30 -6.10
CA GLU A 218 -2.16 14.43 -5.94
C GLU A 218 -0.77 13.96 -5.45
N SER A 219 -0.70 12.94 -4.59
CA SER A 219 0.57 12.44 -4.02
C SER A 219 1.50 11.80 -5.06
N ILE A 220 0.96 11.24 -6.15
CA ILE A 220 1.73 10.62 -7.24
C ILE A 220 2.00 11.57 -8.41
N LEU A 221 1.54 12.83 -8.34
CA LEU A 221 1.78 13.77 -9.42
C LEU A 221 3.25 14.23 -9.46
N GLU A 222 3.73 14.41 -10.68
CA GLU A 222 5.05 14.97 -10.98
C GLU A 222 4.89 16.16 -11.91
N GLN A 223 4.92 17.36 -11.32
CA GLN A 223 4.81 18.61 -12.06
C GLN A 223 6.09 18.84 -12.88
N LYS A 224 5.91 18.94 -14.20
CA LYS A 224 7.00 19.29 -15.11
C LYS A 224 7.13 20.81 -15.21
N GLU A 225 8.32 21.24 -15.62
CA GLU A 225 8.52 22.63 -16.03
C GLU A 225 7.65 22.96 -17.25
N ALA A 226 7.14 24.18 -17.28
CA ALA A 226 6.44 24.71 -18.44
C ALA A 226 7.39 24.76 -19.65
N PRO A 227 6.86 24.73 -20.89
CA PRO A 227 7.70 24.85 -22.08
C PRO A 227 8.62 26.08 -22.03
N ARG A 228 9.84 25.95 -22.54
CA ARG A 228 10.87 27.01 -22.49
C ARG A 228 10.35 28.38 -22.95
N LYS A 229 9.52 28.42 -24.01
CA LYS A 229 8.90 29.66 -24.50
C LYS A 229 7.96 30.30 -23.46
N THR A 230 7.18 29.49 -22.75
CA THR A 230 6.32 29.95 -21.64
C THR A 230 7.16 30.50 -20.50
N ILE A 231 8.24 29.82 -20.11
CA ILE A 231 9.16 30.30 -19.07
C ILE A 231 9.79 31.65 -19.48
N GLN A 232 10.26 31.78 -20.72
CA GLN A 232 10.81 33.03 -21.24
C GLN A 232 9.79 34.18 -21.18
N PHE A 233 8.55 33.91 -21.58
CA PHE A 233 7.48 34.90 -21.50
C PHE A 233 7.17 35.30 -20.04
N ILE A 234 7.17 34.34 -19.12
CA ILE A 234 7.00 34.61 -17.68
C ILE A 234 8.11 35.50 -17.14
N GLU A 235 9.37 35.29 -17.54
CA GLU A 235 10.48 36.16 -17.11
C GLU A 235 10.32 37.58 -17.66
N GLN A 236 9.89 37.74 -18.91
CA GLN A 236 9.60 39.07 -19.47
C GLN A 236 8.50 39.79 -18.67
N LEU A 237 7.46 39.08 -18.22
CA LEU A 237 6.42 39.66 -17.37
C LEU A 237 6.95 40.07 -16.00
N LYS A 238 7.89 39.30 -15.42
CA LYS A 238 8.55 39.66 -14.17
C LYS A 238 9.41 40.91 -14.32
N ASP A 239 10.17 41.03 -15.41
CA ASP A 239 10.97 42.21 -15.71
C ASP A 239 10.10 43.46 -15.95
N LEU A 240 8.91 43.28 -16.54
CA LEU A 240 7.94 44.36 -16.69
C LEU A 240 7.35 44.78 -15.34
N SER A 241 7.12 43.82 -14.43
CA SER A 241 6.61 44.09 -13.09
C SER A 241 7.58 44.96 -12.28
N ASP A 242 8.89 44.76 -12.43
CA ASP A 242 9.93 45.58 -11.80
C ASP A 242 9.95 47.04 -12.29
N LYS A 243 9.36 47.30 -13.46
CA LYS A 243 9.28 48.63 -14.10
C LYS A 243 7.92 49.30 -13.92
N SER A 244 7.02 48.67 -13.15
CA SER A 244 5.69 49.22 -12.89
C SER A 244 5.70 50.22 -11.74
N ASP A 245 4.68 51.08 -11.68
CA ASP A 245 4.48 52.02 -10.55
C ASP A 245 3.82 51.35 -9.33
N LEU A 246 3.85 50.02 -9.26
CA LEU A 246 3.29 49.26 -8.14
C LEU A 246 4.18 49.34 -6.90
N GLY A 247 3.57 49.16 -5.73
CA GLY A 247 4.32 49.08 -4.48
C GLY A 247 5.21 47.83 -4.43
N LEU A 248 6.35 47.90 -3.73
CA LEU A 248 7.33 46.81 -3.64
C LEU A 248 6.71 45.47 -3.20
N GLU A 249 5.77 45.49 -2.25
CA GLU A 249 5.07 44.28 -1.80
C GLU A 249 4.18 43.67 -2.89
N GLN A 250 3.52 44.51 -3.69
CA GLN A 250 2.69 44.06 -4.82
C GLN A 250 3.56 43.47 -5.93
N ILE A 251 4.71 44.08 -6.23
CA ILE A 251 5.70 43.56 -7.18
C ILE A 251 6.19 42.18 -6.70
N ALA A 252 6.56 42.04 -5.43
CA ALA A 252 7.02 40.78 -4.87
C ALA A 252 5.94 39.68 -4.96
N SER A 253 4.71 39.99 -4.57
CA SER A 253 3.57 39.07 -4.66
C SER A 253 3.30 38.63 -6.11
N LEU A 254 3.31 39.57 -7.05
CA LEU A 254 3.12 39.30 -8.48
C LEU A 254 4.23 38.41 -9.04
N LYS A 255 5.49 38.72 -8.74
CA LYS A 255 6.64 37.91 -9.19
C LYS A 255 6.58 36.49 -8.63
N ASN A 256 6.15 36.33 -7.37
CA ASN A 256 5.94 35.01 -6.77
C ASN A 256 4.82 34.25 -7.48
N GLY A 257 3.69 34.91 -7.79
CA GLY A 257 2.59 34.34 -8.56
C GLY A 257 3.03 33.90 -9.96
N LEU A 258 3.72 34.77 -10.69
CA LEU A 258 4.32 34.49 -12.01
C LEU A 258 5.33 33.34 -11.94
N GLY A 259 6.14 33.29 -10.89
CA GLY A 259 7.10 32.20 -10.66
C GLY A 259 6.43 30.82 -10.60
N ARG A 260 5.23 30.73 -10.01
CA ARG A 260 4.45 29.47 -9.95
C ARG A 260 3.97 29.00 -11.32
N LEU A 261 3.73 29.92 -12.26
CA LEU A 261 3.30 29.59 -13.63
C LEU A 261 4.40 28.88 -14.46
N LYS A 262 5.64 28.82 -13.95
CA LYS A 262 6.74 28.10 -14.60
C LYS A 262 6.62 26.58 -14.47
N ARG A 263 5.67 26.07 -13.67
CA ARG A 263 5.38 24.64 -13.54
C ARG A 263 3.96 24.36 -14.00
N GLU A 264 3.73 23.13 -14.44
CA GLU A 264 2.38 22.65 -14.75
C GLU A 264 1.44 22.83 -13.53
N SER A 265 0.20 23.23 -13.78
CA SER A 265 -0.84 23.17 -12.75
C SER A 265 -1.13 21.72 -12.37
N ILE A 266 -1.59 21.48 -11.14
CA ILE A 266 -2.03 20.15 -10.67
C ILE A 266 -3.04 19.54 -11.65
N LYS A 267 -4.02 20.35 -12.09
CA LYS A 267 -5.02 19.93 -13.08
C LYS A 267 -4.38 19.44 -14.39
N GLN A 268 -3.39 20.17 -14.92
CA GLN A 268 -2.71 19.78 -16.15
C GLN A 268 -1.86 18.52 -15.97
N THR A 269 -1.09 18.44 -14.88
CA THR A 269 -0.25 17.28 -14.57
C THR A 269 -1.08 16.02 -14.40
N GLY A 270 -2.19 16.08 -13.65
CA GLY A 270 -3.05 14.90 -13.47
C GLY A 270 -3.80 14.51 -14.73
N ARG A 271 -4.22 15.47 -15.58
CA ARG A 271 -4.78 15.17 -16.92
C ARG A 271 -3.80 14.39 -17.79
N ARG A 272 -2.53 14.79 -17.77
CA ARG A 272 -1.45 14.11 -18.50
C ARG A 272 -1.22 12.72 -17.95
N LEU A 273 -1.04 12.60 -16.63
CA LEU A 273 -0.84 11.30 -15.97
C LEU A 273 -1.98 10.32 -16.29
N ALA A 274 -3.24 10.77 -16.17
CA ALA A 274 -4.42 9.96 -16.49
C ALA A 274 -4.43 9.52 -17.95
N SER A 275 -4.10 10.41 -18.89
CA SER A 275 -4.03 10.03 -20.32
C SER A 275 -2.90 9.04 -20.63
N GLU A 276 -1.74 9.20 -19.99
CA GLU A 276 -0.56 8.35 -20.21
C GLU A 276 -0.80 6.94 -19.67
N ARG A 277 -1.39 6.83 -18.47
CA ARG A 277 -1.57 5.55 -17.77
C ARG A 277 -2.85 4.80 -18.16
N LEU A 278 -3.96 5.50 -18.34
CA LEU A 278 -5.28 4.88 -18.51
C LEU A 278 -5.78 4.89 -19.96
N LYS A 279 -5.09 5.58 -20.87
CA LYS A 279 -5.35 5.58 -22.31
C LYS A 279 -6.84 5.82 -22.63
N ASP A 280 -7.51 4.87 -23.29
CA ASP A 280 -8.89 4.97 -23.79
C ASP A 280 -9.95 4.61 -22.74
N GLN A 281 -9.57 4.35 -21.49
CA GLN A 281 -10.53 4.05 -20.43
C GLN A 281 -11.46 5.24 -20.15
N ARG A 282 -12.69 4.91 -19.74
CA ARG A 282 -13.74 5.89 -19.45
C ARG A 282 -14.31 5.71 -18.04
N TYR A 283 -14.69 6.83 -17.45
CA TYR A 283 -15.21 6.96 -16.10
C TYR A 283 -16.29 8.02 -16.10
N ASP A 284 -17.47 7.66 -15.58
CA ASP A 284 -18.67 8.50 -15.70
C ASP A 284 -18.86 9.05 -17.13
N GLU A 285 -18.71 8.17 -18.12
CA GLU A 285 -18.80 8.47 -19.56
C GLU A 285 -17.75 9.48 -20.10
N LYS A 286 -16.78 9.89 -19.29
CA LYS A 286 -15.69 10.81 -19.70
C LYS A 286 -14.42 10.01 -19.97
N SER A 287 -13.55 10.49 -20.85
CA SER A 287 -12.19 9.94 -20.96
C SER A 287 -11.44 10.13 -19.64
N ALA A 288 -10.47 9.29 -19.32
CA ALA A 288 -9.70 9.37 -18.08
C ALA A 288 -9.17 10.79 -17.77
N SER A 289 -8.60 11.47 -18.77
CA SER A 289 -8.13 12.85 -18.64
C SER A 289 -9.25 13.84 -18.29
N ASN A 290 -10.40 13.75 -18.97
CA ASN A 290 -11.53 14.65 -18.73
C ASN A 290 -12.24 14.32 -17.40
N PHE A 291 -12.28 13.06 -17.00
CA PHE A 291 -12.81 12.63 -15.71
C PHE A 291 -11.97 13.19 -14.56
N PHE A 292 -10.64 13.07 -14.62
CA PHE A 292 -9.76 13.67 -13.63
C PHE A 292 -9.97 15.19 -13.54
N ALA A 293 -10.00 15.88 -14.68
CA ALA A 293 -10.19 17.32 -14.72
C ALA A 293 -11.50 17.75 -14.05
N TYR A 294 -12.57 16.98 -14.29
CA TYR A 294 -13.89 17.20 -13.70
C TYR A 294 -13.87 16.98 -12.17
N CYS A 295 -13.28 15.87 -11.69
CA CYS A 295 -13.15 15.60 -10.26
C CYS A 295 -12.30 16.68 -9.56
N TYR A 296 -11.26 17.18 -10.22
CA TYR A 296 -10.41 18.23 -9.68
C TYR A 296 -11.15 19.57 -9.50
N ASP A 297 -12.04 19.91 -10.42
CA ASP A 297 -12.89 21.11 -10.30
C ASP A 297 -13.85 21.00 -9.11
N ILE A 298 -14.45 19.82 -8.90
CA ILE A 298 -15.32 19.56 -7.74
C ILE A 298 -14.52 19.63 -6.44
N ARG A 299 -13.32 19.03 -6.39
CA ARG A 299 -12.41 19.13 -5.24
C ARG A 299 -12.10 20.59 -4.92
N SER A 300 -11.80 21.40 -5.93
CA SER A 300 -11.54 22.83 -5.76
C SER A 300 -12.74 23.56 -5.14
N GLN A 301 -13.96 23.27 -5.61
CA GLN A 301 -15.19 23.82 -5.02
C GLN A 301 -15.38 23.39 -3.56
N LEU A 302 -15.20 22.10 -3.25
CA LEU A 302 -15.33 21.59 -1.89
C LEU A 302 -14.35 22.26 -0.92
N VAL A 303 -13.08 22.38 -1.32
CA VAL A 303 -12.03 22.97 -0.46
C VAL A 303 -12.21 24.48 -0.28
N HIS A 304 -12.63 25.21 -1.32
CA HIS A 304 -12.71 26.68 -1.24
C HIS A 304 -14.08 27.21 -0.81
N ASN A 305 -15.16 26.48 -1.09
CA ASN A 305 -16.53 26.91 -0.84
C ASN A 305 -17.23 26.06 0.23
N GLY A 306 -16.61 24.97 0.70
CA GLY A 306 -17.20 24.03 1.65
C GLY A 306 -18.32 23.14 1.09
N LYS A 307 -18.69 23.31 -0.20
CA LYS A 307 -19.69 22.49 -0.88
C LYS A 307 -19.46 22.44 -2.39
N ALA A 308 -19.87 21.32 -3.00
CA ALA A 308 -19.99 21.19 -4.44
C ALA A 308 -21.36 21.72 -4.91
N ASP A 309 -21.53 21.97 -6.21
CA ASP A 309 -22.85 22.24 -6.81
C ASP A 309 -23.81 21.07 -6.54
N ASP A 310 -25.03 21.37 -6.10
CA ASP A 310 -26.08 20.39 -5.73
C ASP A 310 -26.47 19.47 -6.89
N ARG A 311 -26.16 19.85 -8.13
CA ARG A 311 -26.36 19.01 -9.33
C ARG A 311 -25.38 17.85 -9.45
N ASN A 312 -24.31 17.83 -8.67
CA ASN A 312 -23.34 16.73 -8.68
C ASN A 312 -23.82 15.61 -7.75
N ASP A 313 -24.04 14.42 -8.30
CA ASP A 313 -24.22 13.20 -7.51
C ASP A 313 -22.86 12.75 -6.98
N LEU A 314 -22.47 13.28 -5.81
CA LEU A 314 -21.17 12.98 -5.22
C LEU A 314 -21.03 11.50 -4.83
N GLY A 315 -22.12 10.81 -4.50
CA GLY A 315 -22.09 9.39 -4.20
C GLY A 315 -21.69 8.55 -5.41
N ARG A 316 -22.34 8.79 -6.56
CA ARG A 316 -21.96 8.18 -7.83
C ARG A 316 -20.52 8.55 -8.23
N LEU A 317 -20.12 9.80 -8.05
CA LEU A 317 -18.77 10.25 -8.40
C LEU A 317 -17.69 9.62 -7.53
N VAL A 318 -17.93 9.42 -6.24
CA VAL A 318 -17.00 8.70 -5.36
C VAL A 318 -16.82 7.26 -5.84
N TYR A 319 -17.87 6.59 -6.29
CA TYR A 319 -17.75 5.24 -6.85
C TYR A 319 -16.89 5.20 -8.12
N GLU A 320 -17.14 6.10 -9.07
CA GLU A 320 -16.35 6.17 -10.30
C GLU A 320 -14.90 6.64 -10.03
N LEU A 321 -14.71 7.52 -9.05
CA LEU A 321 -13.40 8.00 -8.61
C LEU A 321 -12.61 6.90 -7.90
N ASP A 322 -13.25 6.07 -7.09
CA ASP A 322 -12.64 4.88 -6.46
C ASP A 322 -12.07 3.94 -7.53
N ARG A 323 -12.87 3.64 -8.57
CA ARG A 323 -12.42 2.83 -9.72
C ARG A 323 -11.23 3.49 -10.41
N PHE A 324 -11.35 4.77 -10.72
CA PHE A 324 -10.31 5.56 -11.38
C PHE A 324 -8.99 5.57 -10.60
N VAL A 325 -9.03 5.78 -9.28
CA VAL A 325 -7.83 5.81 -8.45
C VAL A 325 -7.17 4.44 -8.42
N SER A 326 -7.93 3.36 -8.24
CA SER A 326 -7.38 2.00 -8.25
C SER A 326 -6.66 1.70 -9.57
N ASP A 327 -7.33 1.94 -10.70
CA ASP A 327 -6.75 1.71 -12.03
C ASP A 327 -5.50 2.58 -12.26
N LEU A 328 -5.51 3.83 -11.80
CA LEU A 328 -4.38 4.76 -11.93
C LEU A 328 -3.16 4.34 -11.10
N LEU A 329 -3.40 3.83 -9.89
CA LEU A 329 -2.33 3.33 -9.01
C LEU A 329 -1.75 2.03 -9.57
N LEU A 330 -2.61 1.07 -9.92
CA LEU A 330 -2.19 -0.23 -10.45
C LEU A 330 -1.44 -0.12 -11.78
N SER A 331 -1.82 0.81 -12.65
CA SER A 331 -1.12 1.06 -13.92
C SER A 331 0.28 1.70 -13.75
N GLY A 332 0.60 2.23 -12.57
CA GLY A 332 1.93 2.74 -12.24
C GLY A 332 2.92 1.67 -11.80
N ILE A 333 2.44 0.47 -11.48
CA ILE A 333 3.26 -0.54 -10.81
C ILE A 333 4.06 -1.36 -11.82
N GLU A 334 5.37 -1.32 -11.66
CA GLU A 334 6.30 -2.09 -12.49
C GLU A 334 6.50 -3.50 -11.90
N PRO A 335 6.15 -4.58 -12.65
CA PRO A 335 6.46 -5.94 -12.22
C PRO A 335 7.96 -6.19 -12.32
N LYS A 336 8.57 -6.71 -11.25
CA LYS A 336 9.93 -7.27 -11.31
C LYS A 336 9.80 -8.73 -11.69
N TYR A 337 9.59 -9.00 -12.97
CA TYR A 337 9.69 -10.37 -13.46
C TYR A 337 11.07 -10.90 -13.08
N ARG A 338 11.12 -11.90 -12.19
CA ARG A 338 12.28 -12.78 -12.14
C ARG A 338 12.32 -13.43 -13.52
N SER A 339 13.43 -13.30 -14.23
CA SER A 339 13.75 -14.21 -15.32
C SER A 339 13.78 -15.62 -14.73
N ILE A 340 12.63 -16.29 -14.71
CA ILE A 340 12.55 -17.71 -14.40
C ILE A 340 13.24 -18.37 -15.58
N SER A 341 14.47 -18.83 -15.36
CA SER A 341 15.14 -19.71 -16.30
C SER A 341 14.19 -20.87 -16.64
N THR A 342 14.09 -21.17 -17.92
CA THR A 342 13.23 -22.15 -18.58
C THR A 342 13.45 -23.62 -18.17
N GLU A 343 13.73 -23.91 -16.90
CA GLU A 343 14.04 -25.26 -16.42
C GLU A 343 12.81 -26.09 -16.02
N THR A 344 11.59 -25.52 -16.02
CA THR A 344 10.38 -26.29 -15.67
C THR A 344 9.66 -26.93 -16.88
N ARG A 345 10.27 -26.97 -18.06
CA ARG A 345 9.70 -27.66 -19.24
C ARG A 345 10.07 -29.14 -19.39
N GLU A 346 10.93 -29.69 -18.53
CA GLU A 346 11.35 -31.09 -18.64
C GLU A 346 10.50 -32.10 -17.83
N PHE A 347 9.50 -31.66 -17.06
CA PHE A 347 8.69 -32.58 -16.25
C PHE A 347 7.46 -33.17 -16.96
N GLU A 348 7.11 -32.69 -18.17
CA GLU A 348 5.96 -33.21 -18.94
C GLU A 348 6.35 -34.13 -20.11
N ALA A 349 7.64 -34.40 -20.35
CA ALA A 349 8.10 -35.24 -21.47
C ALA A 349 8.43 -36.70 -21.12
N SER A 350 8.23 -37.15 -19.87
CA SER A 350 8.66 -38.48 -19.39
C SER A 350 7.50 -39.46 -19.09
N SER A 351 6.26 -39.19 -19.51
CA SER A 351 5.11 -40.05 -19.18
C SER A 351 4.23 -40.41 -20.38
N GLY A 352 4.86 -40.84 -21.47
CA GLY A 352 4.14 -41.40 -22.61
C GLY A 352 5.05 -42.22 -23.52
N ASP A 353 5.37 -43.45 -23.11
CA ASP A 353 5.53 -44.59 -24.04
C ASP A 353 5.61 -45.89 -23.22
N ASP A 354 4.44 -46.46 -22.97
CA ASP A 354 4.26 -47.87 -22.65
C ASP A 354 2.87 -48.26 -23.16
N GLN A 355 2.81 -48.65 -24.45
CA GLN A 355 1.83 -49.57 -25.06
C GLN A 355 1.95 -49.57 -26.60
N LEU A 356 2.71 -50.53 -27.15
CA LEU A 356 2.25 -51.62 -28.05
C LEU A 356 3.42 -52.41 -28.64
#